data_AF-A0A7C7Z1Q1-F1
#
_entry.id   AF-A0A7C7Z1Q1-F1
#
_cell.length_a   1.000
_cell.length_b   1.000
_cell.length_c   1.000
_cell.angle_alpha   90.00
_cell.angle_beta   90.00
_cell.angle_gamma   90.00
#
_symmetry.space_group_name_H-M   'P 1'
#
loop_
_entity.id
_entity.type
_entity.pdbx_description
1 polymer ?
#
loop_
_entity_poly.entity_id
_entity_poly.type
_entity_poly.pdbx_seq_one_letter_code
_entity_poly.pdbx_strand_id
1 'polypeptide(L)'
;PDQAAYHFISGYTAKVAGTEIGVVEPQATFSACFGAPFMPMHPSVYANLLSQKVAENNASCWLLNTGWVAGGYGKSERIKIRWTRALLNAALDGTLNNVEFVVD
;
A
#
# COMPACT_ATOMS: atom_id res chain seq x y z
N PRO A 1 -5.54 -2.82 -13.71
CA PRO A 1 -5.57 -1.36 -13.42
C PRO A 1 -6.57 -1.00 -12.31
N ASP A 2 -7.79 -1.56 -12.37
CA ASP A 2 -8.91 -1.15 -11.52
C ASP A 2 -8.67 -1.40 -10.02
N GLN A 3 -8.07 -2.54 -9.64
CA GLN A 3 -7.71 -2.80 -8.25
C GLN A 3 -6.64 -1.83 -7.73
N ALA A 4 -5.67 -1.44 -8.56
CA ALA A 4 -4.64 -0.47 -8.17
C ALA A 4 -5.26 0.91 -7.90
N ALA A 5 -6.19 1.35 -8.75
CA ALA A 5 -6.95 2.58 -8.54
C ALA A 5 -7.82 2.51 -7.28
N TYR A 6 -8.52 1.38 -7.06
CA TYR A 6 -9.33 1.17 -5.86
C TYR A 6 -8.48 1.28 -4.58
N HIS A 7 -7.40 0.51 -4.47
CA HIS A 7 -6.53 0.54 -3.30
C HIS A 7 -5.84 1.89 -3.12
N PHE A 8 -5.50 2.59 -4.21
CA PHE A 8 -4.95 3.93 -4.15
C PHE A 8 -5.95 4.96 -3.62
N ILE A 9 -7.21 4.91 -4.04
CA ILE A 9 -8.27 5.79 -3.52
C ILE A 9 -8.56 5.47 -2.06
N SER A 10 -8.70 4.19 -1.71
CA SER A 10 -8.94 3.78 -0.32
C SER A 10 -7.80 4.18 0.59
N GLY A 11 -6.55 3.95 0.15
CA GLY A 11 -5.36 4.33 0.90
C GLY A 11 -5.33 3.75 2.31
N TYR A 12 -5.78 2.49 2.47
CA TYR A 12 -5.82 1.81 3.76
C TYR A 12 -4.39 1.61 4.28
N THR A 13 -4.10 2.18 5.44
CA THR A 13 -2.79 2.12 6.09
C THR A 13 -2.93 2.33 7.59
N ALA A 14 -1.81 2.43 8.32
CA ALA A 14 -1.81 2.80 9.73
C ALA A 14 -1.15 4.17 9.93
N LYS A 15 -1.77 5.05 10.71
CA LYS A 15 -1.08 6.18 11.33
C LYS A 15 -0.17 5.62 12.42
N VAL A 16 1.11 5.92 12.36
CA VAL A 16 2.09 5.42 13.34
C VAL A 16 2.43 6.51 14.35
N ALA A 17 2.92 6.09 15.52
CA ALA A 17 3.26 7.03 16.59
C ALA A 17 4.25 8.10 16.11
N GLY A 18 3.98 9.36 16.45
CA GLY A 18 4.85 10.50 16.15
C GLY A 18 4.68 11.16 14.78
N THR A 19 3.77 10.70 13.92
CA THR A 19 3.49 11.39 12.63
C THR A 19 2.45 12.50 12.75
N GLU A 20 1.60 12.47 13.77
CA GLU A 20 0.58 13.49 14.06
C GLU A 20 0.50 13.72 15.58
N ILE A 21 0.14 14.95 16.00
CA ILE A 21 0.00 15.30 17.42
C ILE A 21 -1.07 14.40 18.04
N GLY A 22 -0.70 13.64 19.09
CA GLY A 22 -1.61 12.78 19.85
C GLY A 22 -1.68 11.32 19.39
N VAL A 23 -0.97 10.92 18.34
CA VAL A 23 -0.88 9.50 17.93
C VAL A 23 0.25 8.82 18.70
N VAL A 24 -0.11 7.95 19.64
CA VAL A 24 0.83 7.17 20.49
C VAL A 24 0.87 5.68 20.15
N GLU A 25 -0.19 5.14 19.55
CA GLU A 25 -0.26 3.75 19.08
C GLU A 25 -0.69 3.70 17.61
N PRO A 26 -0.32 2.65 16.86
CA PRO A 26 -0.74 2.49 15.47
C PRO A 26 -2.27 2.43 15.34
N GLN A 27 -2.85 3.34 14.56
CA GLN A 27 -4.30 3.37 14.28
C GLN A 27 -4.56 3.13 12.80
N ALA A 28 -5.43 2.17 12.51
CA ALA A 28 -5.89 1.94 11.14
C ALA A 28 -6.60 3.19 10.61
N THR A 29 -6.28 3.57 9.38
CA THR A 29 -6.85 4.75 8.72
C THR A 29 -7.01 4.52 7.24
N PHE A 30 -7.95 5.24 6.64
CA PHE A 30 -8.06 5.39 5.20
C PHE A 30 -7.53 6.78 4.84
N SER A 31 -6.31 6.83 4.31
CA SER A 31 -5.68 8.07 3.85
C SER A 31 -5.67 8.05 2.34
N ALA A 32 -6.66 8.68 1.71
CA ALA A 32 -6.79 8.73 0.26
C ALA A 32 -5.45 9.05 -0.43
N CYS A 33 -5.13 8.29 -1.49
CA CYS A 33 -3.86 8.37 -2.21
C CYS A 33 -2.61 8.08 -1.35
N PHE A 34 -2.78 7.45 -0.18
CA PHE A 34 -1.77 7.27 0.87
C PHE A 34 -1.17 8.58 1.42
N GLY A 35 -1.84 9.71 1.20
CA GLY A 35 -1.27 11.04 1.49
C GLY A 35 -2.31 12.14 1.67
N ALA A 36 -3.54 11.82 2.09
CA ALA A 36 -4.68 12.72 2.12
C ALA A 36 -4.42 14.13 2.68
N PRO A 37 -3.65 14.32 3.79
CA PRO A 37 -3.35 15.66 4.30
C PRO A 37 -2.61 16.59 3.33
N PHE A 38 -2.03 16.06 2.26
CA PHE A 38 -1.22 16.79 1.28
C PHE A 38 -1.86 16.88 -0.11
N MET A 39 -3.09 16.37 -0.29
CA MET A 39 -3.76 16.30 -1.59
C MET A 39 -4.73 17.47 -1.77
N PRO A 40 -4.39 18.52 -2.55
CA PRO A 40 -5.26 19.69 -2.71
C PRO A 40 -6.51 19.45 -3.58
N MET A 41 -6.52 18.43 -4.44
CA MET A 41 -7.65 18.11 -5.31
C MET A 41 -8.44 16.89 -4.81
N HIS A 42 -9.59 16.63 -5.43
CA HIS A 42 -10.37 15.43 -5.13
C HIS A 42 -9.57 14.15 -5.49
N PRO A 43 -9.60 13.08 -4.67
CA PRO A 43 -8.83 11.84 -4.89
C PRO A 43 -8.98 11.22 -6.29
N SER A 44 -10.16 11.34 -6.90
CA SER A 44 -10.42 10.82 -8.25
C SER A 44 -9.50 11.42 -9.32
N VAL A 45 -9.07 12.68 -9.17
CA VAL A 45 -8.13 13.32 -10.10
C VAL A 45 -6.80 12.57 -10.11
N TYR A 46 -6.28 12.25 -8.91
CA TYR A 46 -5.02 11.53 -8.77
C TYR A 46 -5.13 10.06 -9.16
N ALA A 47 -6.26 9.42 -8.86
CA ALA A 47 -6.49 8.02 -9.25
C ALA A 47 -6.57 7.86 -10.77
N ASN A 48 -7.22 8.81 -11.46
CA ASN A 48 -7.26 8.84 -12.92
C ASN A 48 -5.85 9.05 -13.50
N LEU A 49 -5.08 9.99 -12.94
CA LEU A 49 -3.70 10.24 -13.35
C LEU A 49 -2.81 9.00 -13.16
N LEU A 50 -2.92 8.32 -12.01
CA LEU A 50 -2.20 7.08 -11.75
C LEU A 50 -2.58 6.00 -12.76
N SER A 51 -3.88 5.80 -12.99
CA SER A 51 -4.40 4.78 -13.92
C SER A 51 -3.89 5.02 -15.34
N GLN A 52 -3.91 6.27 -15.79
CA GLN A 52 -3.37 6.67 -17.08
C GLN A 52 -1.87 6.38 -17.17
N LYS A 53 -1.09 6.79 -16.16
CA LYS A 53 0.37 6.57 -16.15
C LYS A 53 0.74 5.08 -16.12
N VAL A 54 0.00 4.29 -15.35
CA VAL A 54 0.19 2.83 -15.30
C VAL A 54 -0.08 2.20 -16.67
N ALA A 55 -1.19 2.58 -17.32
CA ALA A 55 -1.54 2.07 -18.64
C ALA A 55 -0.53 2.50 -19.73
N GLU A 56 -0.13 3.78 -19.75
CA GLU A 56 0.83 4.34 -20.71
C GLU A 56 2.20 3.63 -20.65
N ASN A 57 2.63 3.21 -19.46
CA ASN A 57 3.95 2.63 -19.24
C ASN A 57 3.91 1.10 -19.06
N ASN A 58 2.74 0.48 -19.21
CA ASN A 58 2.52 -0.95 -18.93
C ASN A 58 3.11 -1.38 -17.57
N ALA A 59 2.88 -0.57 -16.54
CA ALA A 59 3.46 -0.78 -15.22
C ALA A 59 2.70 -1.84 -14.42
N SER A 60 3.43 -2.69 -13.69
CA SER A 60 2.86 -3.60 -12.70
C SER A 60 2.67 -2.88 -11.36
N CYS A 61 1.54 -3.11 -10.69
CA CYS A 61 1.26 -2.55 -9.37
C CYS A 61 1.22 -3.66 -8.32
N TRP A 62 1.88 -3.43 -7.18
CA TRP A 62 1.98 -4.38 -6.09
C TRP A 62 1.46 -3.76 -4.79
N LEU A 63 0.65 -4.51 -4.04
CA LEU A 63 0.22 -4.16 -2.70
C LEU A 63 1.00 -5.01 -1.69
N LEU A 64 1.81 -4.37 -0.84
CA LEU A 64 2.61 -5.05 0.18
C LEU A 64 2.16 -4.65 1.58
N ASN A 65 1.85 -5.64 2.43
CA ASN A 65 1.67 -5.40 3.85
C ASN A 65 3.04 -5.19 4.52
N THR A 66 3.22 -4.07 5.22
CA THR A 66 4.43 -3.73 6.01
C THR A 66 4.12 -3.53 7.51
N GLY A 67 2.89 -3.85 7.90
CA GLY A 67 2.39 -3.84 9.26
C GLY A 67 2.49 -5.22 9.90
N TRP A 68 1.36 -5.72 10.37
CA TRP A 68 1.25 -6.94 11.17
C TRP A 68 0.51 -8.05 10.42
N VAL A 69 0.71 -9.28 10.87
CA VAL A 69 -0.01 -10.47 10.39
C VAL A 69 -0.93 -11.01 11.50
N ALA A 70 -1.66 -12.11 11.28
CA ALA A 70 -2.32 -12.90 12.35
C ALA A 70 -3.01 -12.09 13.48
N GLY A 71 -3.87 -11.13 13.14
CA GLY A 71 -4.67 -10.37 14.11
C GLY A 71 -4.18 -8.97 14.48
N GLY A 72 -3.04 -8.51 13.93
CA GLY A 72 -2.67 -7.09 13.98
C GLY A 72 -1.79 -6.68 15.17
N TYR A 73 -1.72 -5.37 15.41
CA TYR A 73 -0.95 -4.78 16.51
C TYR A 73 -1.39 -5.34 17.87
N GLY A 74 -0.42 -5.67 18.74
CA GLY A 74 -0.67 -6.26 20.05
C GLY A 74 -1.02 -7.76 20.06
N LYS A 75 -1.35 -8.35 18.90
CA LYS A 75 -1.67 -9.80 18.78
C LYS A 75 -0.63 -10.61 18.02
N SER A 76 0.26 -9.95 17.29
CA SER A 76 1.28 -10.58 16.45
C SER A 76 2.55 -9.74 16.38
N GLU A 77 3.62 -10.34 15.87
CA GLU A 77 4.80 -9.59 15.47
C GLU A 77 4.57 -8.83 14.16
N ARG A 78 5.22 -7.67 14.05
CA ARG A 78 5.31 -6.93 12.79
C ARG A 78 6.06 -7.78 11.76
N ILE A 79 5.70 -7.65 10.48
CA ILE A 79 6.41 -8.33 9.38
C ILE A 79 7.90 -7.97 9.44
N LYS A 80 8.75 -9.00 9.47
CA LYS A 80 10.21 -8.81 9.52
C LYS A 80 10.66 -8.06 8.27
N ILE A 81 11.42 -6.98 8.44
CA ILE A 81 11.89 -6.14 7.33
C ILE A 81 12.61 -6.92 6.23
N ARG A 82 13.30 -8.01 6.58
CA ARG A 82 13.96 -8.92 5.62
C ARG A 82 12.98 -9.54 4.62
N TRP A 83 11.75 -9.85 5.05
CA TRP A 83 10.72 -10.45 4.21
C TRP A 83 10.11 -9.42 3.26
N THR A 84 9.79 -8.21 3.76
CA THR A 84 9.33 -7.11 2.89
C THR A 84 10.38 -6.77 1.83
N ARG A 85 11.68 -6.74 2.20
CA ARG A 85 12.77 -6.52 1.24
C ARG A 85 12.88 -7.65 0.20
N ALA A 86 12.70 -8.90 0.60
CA ALA A 86 12.69 -10.02 -0.33
C ALA A 86 11.54 -9.90 -1.33
N LEU A 87 10.33 -9.56 -0.88
CA LEU A 87 9.17 -9.32 -1.75
C LEU A 87 9.39 -8.13 -2.69
N LEU A 88 9.96 -7.03 -2.19
CA LEU A 88 10.30 -5.88 -3.02
C LEU A 88 11.31 -6.25 -4.11
N ASN A 89 12.38 -6.96 -3.76
CA ASN A 89 13.38 -7.40 -4.73
C ASN A 89 12.75 -8.31 -5.79
N ALA A 90 11.90 -9.28 -5.38
CA ALA A 90 11.20 -10.18 -6.29
C ALA A 90 10.20 -9.45 -7.22
N ALA A 91 9.63 -8.32 -6.77
CA ALA A 91 8.80 -7.46 -7.61
C ALA A 91 9.64 -6.69 -8.64
N LEU A 92 10.81 -6.20 -8.22
CA LEU A 92 11.71 -5.39 -9.05
C LEU A 92 12.49 -6.21 -10.09
N ASP A 93 12.93 -7.42 -9.73
CA ASP A 93 13.65 -8.33 -10.64
C ASP A 93 12.72 -9.16 -11.54
N GLY A 94 11.40 -9.02 -11.35
CA GLY A 94 10.38 -9.69 -12.14
C GLY A 94 10.07 -11.13 -11.72
N THR A 95 10.69 -11.65 -10.65
CA THR A 95 10.40 -12.99 -10.12
C THR A 95 8.91 -13.18 -9.85
N LEU A 96 8.24 -12.18 -9.28
CA LEU A 96 6.80 -12.26 -8.99
C LEU A 96 5.91 -12.31 -10.25
N ASN A 97 6.41 -11.97 -11.43
CA ASN A 97 5.60 -12.05 -12.65
C ASN A 97 5.37 -13.50 -13.11
N ASN A 98 6.18 -14.45 -12.62
CA ASN A 98 6.23 -15.84 -13.10
C ASN A 98 5.90 -16.85 -12.00
N VAL A 99 5.04 -16.49 -11.05
CA VAL A 99 4.56 -17.38 -9.98
C VAL A 99 3.08 -17.69 -10.16
N GLU A 100 2.62 -18.76 -9.52
CA GLU A 100 1.20 -19.07 -9.43
C GLU A 100 0.52 -18.12 -8.43
N PHE A 101 -0.60 -17.53 -8.83
CA PHE A 101 -1.41 -16.66 -8.00
C PHE A 101 -2.68 -17.36 -7.56
N VAL A 102 -3.07 -17.13 -6.31
CA VAL A 102 -4.36 -17.53 -5.76
C VAL A 102 -5.13 -16.26 -5.43
N VAL A 103 -6.43 -16.25 -5.75
CA VAL A 103 -7.33 -15.17 -5.34
C VAL A 103 -7.60 -15.35 -3.85
N ASP A 104 -7.24 -14.35 -3.06
CA ASP A 104 -7.58 -14.25 -1.63
C ASP A 104 -9.10 -14.14 -1.44
#